data_AF-A0A925RN53-F1
#
_entry.id   AF-A0A925RN53-F1
#
_cell.length_a   1.000
_cell.length_b   1.000
_cell.length_c   1.000
_cell.angle_alpha   90.00
_cell.angle_beta   90.00
_cell.angle_gamma   90.00
#
_symmetry.space_group_name_H-M   'P 1'
#
loop_
_entity.id
_entity.type
_entity.pdbx_description
1 polymer ?
#
loop_
_entity_poly.entity_id
_entity_poly.type
_entity_poly.pdbx_seq_one_letter_code
_entity_poly.pdbx_strand_id
1 'polypeptide(L)' 'VAMDRDNLSAIQRLRGDRGQPDVRLLRSFDADAPTGAAVPDPYAGGPDGFGHVLDLCESACRGLLAHVTARLT' A
#
# COMPACT_ATOMS: atom_id res chain seq x y z
N VAL A 1 4.17 -0.49 -4.89
CA VAL A 1 3.00 -0.61 -3.98
C VAL A 1 1.95 0.42 -4.37
N ALA A 2 0.68 0.22 -4.02
CA ALA A 2 -0.45 1.14 -4.26
C ALA A 2 -1.19 1.44 -2.94
N MET A 3 -1.75 2.65 -2.77
CA MET A 3 -2.42 3.02 -1.50
C MET A 3 -3.81 2.41 -1.37
N ASP A 4 -4.57 2.44 -2.47
CA ASP A 4 -5.91 1.91 -2.56
C ASP A 4 -6.12 1.06 -3.83
N ARG A 5 -7.36 0.60 -4.02
CA ARG A 5 -7.74 -0.24 -5.16
C ARG A 5 -7.82 0.53 -6.47
N ASP A 6 -8.12 1.82 -6.43
CA ASP A 6 -8.25 2.65 -7.62
C ASP A 6 -6.86 2.97 -8.20
N ASN A 7 -5.90 3.28 -7.33
CA ASN A 7 -4.48 3.38 -7.63
C ASN A 7 -3.95 2.07 -8.21
N LEU A 8 -4.27 0.93 -7.57
CA LEU A 8 -3.85 -0.39 -8.05
C LEU A 8 -4.40 -0.67 -9.46
N SER A 9 -5.68 -0.40 -9.70
CA SER A 9 -6.32 -0.54 -11.00
C SER A 9 -5.72 0.40 -12.04
N ALA A 10 -5.44 1.65 -11.67
CA ALA A 10 -4.79 2.64 -12.54
C ALA A 10 -3.37 2.20 -12.95
N ILE A 11 -2.56 1.75 -12.00
CA ILE A 11 -1.22 1.20 -12.29
C ILE A 11 -1.34 -0.02 -13.20
N GLN A 12 -2.26 -0.94 -12.92
CA GLN A 12 -2.50 -2.11 -13.76
C GLN A 12 -2.84 -1.74 -15.20
N ARG A 13 -3.67 -0.72 -15.42
CA ARG A 13 -4.00 -0.20 -16.76
C ARG A 13 -2.82 0.47 -17.46
N LEU A 14 -1.99 1.22 -16.74
CA LEU A 14 -0.84 1.92 -17.31
C LEU A 14 0.30 0.98 -17.75
N ARG A 15 0.35 -0.25 -17.23
CA ARG A 15 1.46 -1.17 -17.49
C ARG A 15 1.55 -1.66 -18.94
N GLY A 16 0.42 -1.86 -19.63
CA GLY A 16 0.43 -2.55 -20.93
C GLY A 16 1.20 -3.88 -20.86
N ASP A 17 1.97 -4.21 -21.90
CA ASP A 17 2.74 -5.48 -22.00
C ASP A 17 4.15 -5.43 -21.38
N ARG A 18 4.46 -4.45 -20.52
CA ARG A 18 5.82 -4.24 -19.97
C ARG A 18 6.23 -5.22 -18.85
N GLY A 19 5.74 -6.46 -18.91
CA GLY A 19 5.94 -7.50 -17.89
C GLY A 19 4.96 -7.43 -16.72
N GLN A 20 5.11 -8.34 -15.75
CA GLN A 20 4.27 -8.43 -14.55
C GLN A 20 5.03 -7.99 -13.30
N PRO A 21 5.27 -6.68 -13.08
CA PRO A 21 5.80 -6.24 -11.80
C PRO A 21 4.78 -6.56 -10.70
N ASP A 22 5.30 -7.09 -9.61
CA ASP A 22 4.53 -7.44 -8.43
C ASP A 22 4.07 -6.15 -7.72
N VAL A 23 2.87 -5.70 -8.08
CA VAL A 23 2.24 -4.50 -7.50
C VAL A 23 1.11 -4.94 -6.61
N ARG A 24 1.23 -4.57 -5.33
CA ARG A 24 0.31 -4.91 -4.24
C ARG A 24 -0.13 -3.64 -3.51
N LEU A 25 -1.24 -3.74 -2.77
CA LEU A 25 -1.65 -2.71 -1.81
C LEU A 25 -0.58 -2.55 -0.73
N LEU A 26 -0.32 -1.32 -0.28
CA LEU A 26 0.67 -1.05 0.76
C LEU A 26 0.35 -1.85 2.03
N ARG A 27 -0.92 -1.83 2.47
CA ARG A 27 -1.36 -2.55 3.67
C ARG A 27 -1.32 -4.08 3.55
N SER A 28 -0.97 -4.66 2.39
CA SER A 28 -0.66 -6.09 2.31
C SER A 28 0.65 -6.47 3.02
N PHE A 29 1.45 -5.48 3.40
CA PHE A 29 2.67 -5.66 4.21
C PHE A 29 2.44 -5.36 5.70
N ASP A 30 1.23 -4.97 6.09
CA ASP A 30 0.85 -4.72 7.48
C ASP A 30 0.35 -6.04 8.11
N ALA A 31 1.04 -6.52 9.15
CA ALA A 31 0.77 -7.85 9.74
C ALA A 31 -0.62 -7.93 10.39
N ASP A 32 -1.13 -6.80 10.88
CA ASP A 32 -2.42 -6.71 11.56
C ASP A 32 -3.56 -6.30 10.61
N ALA A 33 -3.26 -6.05 9.33
CA ALA A 33 -4.28 -5.64 8.36
C ALA A 33 -5.06 -6.86 7.81
N PRO A 34 -6.39 -6.71 7.62
CA PRO A 34 -7.16 -7.72 6.92
C PRO A 34 -6.74 -7.80 5.44
N THR A 35 -6.92 -8.97 4.84
CA THR A 35 -6.63 -9.19 3.42
C THR A 35 -7.35 -8.17 2.54
N GLY A 36 -6.58 -7.47 1.71
CA GLY A 36 -7.13 -6.48 0.76
C GLY A 36 -7.48 -5.13 1.40
N ALA A 37 -6.98 -4.84 2.60
CA ALA A 37 -7.06 -3.52 3.23
C ALA A 37 -6.41 -2.44 2.35
N ALA A 38 -7.07 -1.29 2.30
CA ALA A 38 -6.58 -0.08 1.63
C ALA A 38 -6.20 0.98 2.66
N VAL A 39 -5.34 1.91 2.27
CA VAL A 39 -5.15 3.18 2.98
C VAL A 39 -6.30 4.10 2.55
N PRO A 40 -7.10 4.62 3.49
CA PRO A 40 -8.19 5.53 3.15
C PRO A 40 -7.65 6.88 2.68
N ASP A 41 -8.45 7.62 1.92
CA ASP A 41 -8.12 8.99 1.53
C ASP A 41 -8.21 9.92 2.76
N PRO A 42 -7.11 10.59 3.17
CA PRO A 42 -7.11 11.44 4.36
C PRO A 42 -7.98 12.70 4.20
N TYR A 43 -8.25 13.15 2.97
CA TYR A 43 -9.00 14.39 2.71
C TYR A 43 -10.50 14.26 3.04
N ALA A 44 -11.02 13.03 3.15
CA ALA A 44 -12.41 12.79 3.53
C ALA A 44 -12.65 12.78 5.05
N GLY A 45 -11.58 12.66 5.86
CA GLY A 45 -11.68 12.37 7.31
C GLY A 45 -11.64 13.57 8.24
N GLY A 46 -11.56 14.80 7.73
CA GLY A 46 -11.35 15.98 8.57
C GLY A 46 -9.94 16.02 9.21
N PRO A 47 -9.74 16.79 10.29
CA PRO A 47 -8.41 17.06 10.87
C PRO A 47 -7.62 15.81 11.28
N ASP A 48 -8.31 14.75 11.72
CA ASP A 48 -7.69 13.53 12.24
C ASP A 48 -7.38 12.49 11.14
N GLY A 49 -7.89 12.70 9.93
CA GLY A 49 -7.73 11.75 8.82
C GLY A 49 -6.28 11.50 8.43
N PHE A 50 -5.44 12.54 8.50
CA PHE A 50 -4.02 12.45 8.18
C PHE A 50 -3.23 11.64 9.22
N GLY A 51 -3.52 11.82 10.50
CA GLY A 51 -2.87 11.07 11.58
C GLY A 51 -3.13 9.58 11.45
N HIS A 52 -4.41 9.22 11.25
CA HIS A 52 -4.79 7.82 11.03
C HIS A 52 -4.12 7.21 9.79
N VAL A 53 -4.09 7.94 8.67
CA VAL A 53 -3.42 7.47 7.44
C VAL A 53 -1.91 7.30 7.65
N LEU A 54 -1.27 8.19 8.41
CA LEU A 54 0.14 8.07 8.75
C LEU A 54 0.41 6.79 9.53
N ASP A 55 -0.37 6.51 10.58
CA ASP A 55 -0.22 5.30 11.41
C ASP A 55 -0.31 4.02 10.56
N LEU A 56 -1.29 3.97 9.64
CA LEU A 56 -1.47 2.86 8.71
C LEU A 56 -0.27 2.70 7.76
N CYS A 57 0.25 3.81 7.24
CA CYS A 57 1.42 3.80 6.36
C CYS A 57 2.66 3.32 7.11
N GLU A 58 2.90 3.79 8.33
CA GLU A 58 4.05 3.40 9.14
C GLU A 58 4.02 1.91 9.50
N SER A 59 2.85 1.37 9.86
CA SER A 59 2.71 -0.08 10.12
C SER A 59 3.06 -0.93 8.91
N ALA A 60 2.48 -0.59 7.75
CA ALA A 60 2.75 -1.30 6.50
C ALA A 60 4.22 -1.16 6.04
N CYS A 61 4.83 0.02 6.23
CA CYS A 61 6.22 0.28 5.84
C CYS A 61 7.22 -0.58 6.62
N ARG A 62 6.96 -0.91 7.89
CA ARG A 62 7.81 -1.84 8.66
C ARG A 62 7.88 -3.22 7.99
N GLY A 63 6.73 -3.78 7.59
CA GLY A 63 6.70 -5.06 6.89
C GLY A 63 7.24 -4.99 5.46
N LEU A 64 7.03 -3.87 4.76
CA LEU A 64 7.59 -3.67 3.42
C LEU A 64 9.12 -3.62 3.46
N LEU A 65 9.71 -2.92 4.44
CA LEU A 65 11.15 -2.87 4.64
C LEU A 65 11.71 -4.28 4.85
N ALA A 66 11.11 -5.06 5.75
CA ALA A 66 11.52 -6.45 5.97
C ALA A 66 11.43 -7.29 4.68
N HIS A 67 10.36 -7.13 3.90
CA HIS A 67 10.19 -7.85 2.63
C HIS A 67 11.26 -7.49 1.60
N VAL A 68 11.62 -6.21 1.46
CA VAL A 68 12.62 -5.78 0.47
C VAL A 68 14.02 -6.18 0.93
N THR A 69 14.35 -6.02 2.21
CA THR A 69 15.65 -6.43 2.75
C THR A 69 15.91 -7.93 2.55
N ALA A 70 14.90 -8.78 2.78
CA ALA A 70 15.00 -10.23 2.55
C ALA A 70 15.23 -10.63 1.07
N ARG A 71 15.05 -9.71 0.12
CA ARG A 71 15.27 -9.93 -1.32
C ARG A 71 16.63 -9.43 -1.81
N LEU A 72 17.37 -8.72 -0.96
CA LEU A 72 18.70 -8.19 -1.27
C LEU A 72 19.82 -9.13 -0.80
N THR A 73 19.49 -10.10 0.06
CA THR A 73 20.33 -11.21 0.48
C THR A 73 20.09 -12.43 -0.39
#